data_AF-X1NXZ8-F1
#
_entry.id   AF-X1NXZ8-F1
#
_cell.length_a   1.000
_cell.length_b   1.000
_cell.length_c   1.000
_cell.angle_alpha   90.00
_cell.angle_beta   90.00
_cell.angle_gamma   90.00
#
_symmetry.space_group_name_H-M   'P 1'
#
loop_
_entity.id
_entity.type
_entity.pdbx_description
1 polymer ?
#
loop_
_entity_poly.entity_id
_entity_poly.type
_entity_poly.pdbx_seq_one_letter_code
_entity_poly.pdbx_strand_id
1 'polypeptide(L)' 'MDRLENILIEIDLEKGYERLTRRERRIISLYYLEGYKDEEIARLYGINRQNVNRQRKRGISKLKLF' A
#
# COMPACT_ATOMS: atom_id res chain seq x y z
N MET A 1 19.55 -13.63 19.28
CA MET A 1 18.89 -12.74 18.31
C MET A 1 19.66 -12.80 17.02
N ASP A 2 19.13 -13.55 16.05
CA ASP A 2 19.78 -13.75 14.76
C ASP A 2 19.81 -12.46 13.94
N ARG A 3 20.84 -12.30 13.09
CA ARG A 3 20.93 -11.16 12.15
C ARG A 3 19.66 -11.00 11.30
N LEU A 4 18.98 -12.10 11.01
CA LEU A 4 17.73 -12.13 10.26
C LEU A 4 16.57 -11.47 11.02
N GLU A 5 16.51 -11.69 12.33
CA GLU A 5 15.46 -11.17 13.21
C GLU A 5 15.55 -9.63 13.28
N ASN A 6 16.77 -9.08 13.34
CA ASN A 6 17.00 -7.63 13.25
C ASN A 6 16.64 -7.03 11.88
N ILE A 7 16.91 -7.74 10.77
CA ILE A 7 16.53 -7.29 9.41
C ILE A 7 15.00 -7.30 9.24
N LEU A 8 14.31 -8.26 9.84
CA LEU A 8 12.84 -8.36 9.79
C LEU A 8 12.15 -7.35 10.72
N ILE A 9 12.77 -7.00 11.85
CA ILE A 9 12.32 -5.95 12.77
C ILE A 9 12.51 -4.54 12.17
N GLU A 10 13.42 -4.38 11.20
CA GLU A 10 13.69 -3.11 10.49
C GLU A 10 12.77 -2.82 9.30
N ILE A 11 11.76 -3.67 9.00
CA ILE A 11 10.68 -3.26 8.09
C ILE A 11 9.80 -2.27 8.87
N ASP A 12 10.25 -1.01 8.88
CA ASP A 12 9.58 0.09 9.55
C ASP A 12 8.34 0.50 8.73
N LEU A 13 7.32 -0.37 8.79
CA LEU A 13 6.02 -0.19 8.17
C LEU A 13 5.39 1.14 8.59
N GLU A 14 5.72 1.64 9.78
CA GLU A 14 5.28 2.93 10.29
C GLU A 14 5.88 4.06 9.44
N LYS A 15 7.20 4.11 9.23
CA LYS A 15 7.85 5.06 8.30
C LYS A 15 7.35 4.92 6.86
N GLY A 16 7.13 3.69 6.41
CA GLY A 16 6.54 3.43 5.10
C GLY A 16 5.13 4.02 4.98
N TYR A 17 4.33 3.89 6.04
CA TYR A 17 2.96 4.39 6.12
C TYR A 17 2.91 5.92 6.20
N GLU A 18 3.84 6.57 6.90
CA GLU A 18 3.99 8.03 6.92
C GLU A 18 4.19 8.62 5.52
N ARG A 19 4.94 7.92 4.66
CA ARG A 19 5.23 8.34 3.27
C ARG A 19 4.06 8.12 2.29
N LEU A 20 3.01 7.40 2.71
CA LEU A 20 1.82 7.23 1.89
C LEU A 20 1.01 8.53 1.86
N THR A 21 0.60 8.92 0.66
CA THR A 21 -0.43 9.96 0.51
C THR A 21 -1.76 9.44 1.08
N ARG A 22 -2.66 10.36 1.47
CA ARG A 22 -4.02 9.99 1.91
C ARG A 22 -4.74 9.09 0.90
N ARG A 23 -4.50 9.32 -0.39
CA ARG A 23 -5.08 8.54 -1.49
C ARG A 23 -4.54 7.12 -1.54
N GLU A 24 -3.21 6.96 -1.46
CA GLU A 24 -2.56 5.65 -1.44
C GLU A 24 -2.97 4.84 -0.21
N ARG A 25 -3.03 5.47 0.99
CA ARG A 25 -3.52 4.82 2.21
C ARG A 25 -4.89 4.22 2.00
N ARG A 26 -5.84 5.02 1.48
CA ARG A 26 -7.21 4.55 1.29
C ARG A 26 -7.33 3.47 0.23
N ILE A 27 -6.61 3.56 -0.89
CA ILE A 27 -6.59 2.51 -1.91
C ILE A 27 -6.01 1.20 -1.36
N ILE A 28 -4.94 1.28 -0.56
CA ILE A 28 -4.34 0.10 0.09
C ILE A 28 -5.31 -0.51 1.10
N SER A 29 -5.95 0.30 1.95
CA SER A 29 -6.94 -0.18 2.91
C SER A 29 -8.12 -0.88 2.23
N LEU A 30 -8.70 -0.25 1.20
CA LEU A 30 -9.81 -0.84 0.43
C LEU A 30 -9.43 -2.20 -0.16
N TYR A 31 -8.22 -2.32 -0.71
CA TYR A 31 -7.78 -3.56 -1.35
C TYR A 31 -7.42 -4.66 -0.35
N TYR A 32 -6.55 -4.36 0.61
CA TYR A 32 -5.95 -5.37 1.49
C TYR A 32 -6.74 -5.61 2.78
N LEU A 33 -7.50 -4.64 3.28
CA LEU A 33 -8.26 -4.76 4.52
C LEU A 33 -9.75 -5.02 4.25
N GLU A 34 -10.32 -4.36 3.25
CA GLU A 34 -11.75 -4.46 2.93
C GLU A 34 -12.06 -5.40 1.76
N GLY A 35 -11.04 -5.91 1.06
CA GLY A 35 -11.18 -6.94 0.03
C GLY A 35 -11.70 -6.45 -1.34
N TYR A 36 -11.73 -5.14 -1.58
CA TYR A 36 -12.15 -4.58 -2.87
C TYR A 36 -11.13 -4.90 -3.97
N LYS A 37 -11.62 -5.11 -5.19
CA LYS A 37 -10.80 -5.24 -6.40
C LYS A 37 -10.47 -3.88 -7.00
N ASP A 38 -9.39 -3.82 -7.80
CA ASP A 38 -8.95 -2.58 -8.46
C ASP A 38 -10.08 -1.96 -9.31
N GLU A 39 -10.96 -2.78 -9.92
CA GLU A 39 -12.14 -2.35 -10.69
C GLU A 39 -13.23 -1.69 -9.83
N GLU A 40 -13.43 -2.17 -8.60
CA GLU A 40 -14.44 -1.65 -7.69
C GLU A 40 -13.97 -0.32 -7.08
N ILE A 41 -12.68 -0.26 -6.72
CA ILE A 41 -12.02 0.96 -6.26
C ILE A 41 -12.01 2.01 -7.39
N ALA A 42 -11.76 1.61 -8.63
CA ALA A 42 -11.82 2.46 -9.80
C ALA A 42 -13.21 3.10 -9.98
N ARG A 43 -14.27 2.29 -9.86
CA ARG A 43 -15.66 2.74 -9.90
C ARG A 43 -16.00 3.71 -8.77
N LEU A 44 -15.59 3.38 -7.54
CA LEU A 44 -15.79 4.23 -6.34
C LEU A 44 -15.20 5.63 -6.53
N TYR A 45 -14.09 5.72 -7.25
CA TYR A 45 -13.34 6.95 -7.43
C TYR A 45 -13.52 7.64 -8.78
N GLY A 46 -14.30 7.06 -9.70
CA GLY A 46 -14.47 7.60 -11.05
C GLY A 46 -13.17 7.68 -11.85
N ILE A 47 -12.23 6.75 -11.63
CA ILE A 47 -10.93 6.72 -12.33
C ILE A 47 -10.70 5.37 -13.01
N ASN A 48 -9.73 5.31 -13.92
CA ASN A 48 -9.36 4.05 -14.57
C ASN A 48 -8.71 3.06 -13.57
N ARG A 49 -9.05 1.78 -13.69
CA ARG A 49 -8.40 0.64 -13.01
C ARG A 49 -6.88 0.68 -13.05
N GLN A 50 -6.28 1.01 -14.18
CA GLN A 50 -4.82 1.08 -14.32
C GLN A 50 -4.22 2.14 -13.38
N ASN A 51 -4.94 3.24 -13.16
CA ASN A 51 -4.52 4.29 -12.23
C ASN A 51 -4.56 3.78 -10.77
N VAL A 52 -5.62 3.07 -10.40
CA VAL A 52 -5.73 2.41 -9.09
C VAL A 52 -4.58 1.40 -8.90
N ASN A 53 -4.34 0.54 -9.88
CA ASN A 53 -3.25 -0.46 -9.82
C ASN A 53 -1.89 0.22 -9.63
N ARG A 54 -1.61 1.30 -10.36
CA ARG A 54 -0.36 2.07 -10.25
C ARG A 54 -0.22 2.71 -8.87
N GLN A 55 -1.28 3.32 -8.34
CA GLN A 55 -1.28 3.92 -7.01
C GLN A 55 -1.08 2.86 -5.92
N ARG A 56 -1.75 1.71 -6.03
CA ARG A 56 -1.58 0.59 -5.11
C ARG A 56 -0.16 0.04 -5.12
N LYS A 57 0.40 -0.23 -6.31
CA LYS A 57 1.80 -0.70 -6.44
C LYS A 57 2.79 0.30 -5.85
N ARG A 58 2.64 1.59 -6.14
CA ARG A 58 3.49 2.65 -5.55
C ARG A 58 3.40 2.70 -4.04
N GLY A 59 2.18 2.68 -3.50
CA GLY A 59 2.00 2.68 -2.05
C GLY A 59 2.61 1.45 -1.40
N ILE A 60 2.44 0.26 -1.98
CA ILE A 60 3.09 -0.96 -1.49
C ILE A 60 4.62 -0.88 -1.59
N SER A 61 5.16 -0.30 -2.66
CA SER A 61 6.61 -0.06 -2.75
C SER A 61 7.11 0.87 -1.66
N LYS A 62 6.32 1.86 -1.23
CA LYS A 62 6.68 2.73 -0.09
C LYS A 62 6.63 2.00 1.25
N LEU A 63 5.71 1.05 1.40
CA LEU A 63 5.61 0.18 2.59
C LEU A 63 6.73 -0.88 2.65
N LYS A 64 7.23 -1.30 1.48
CA LYS A 64 8.31 -2.29 1.33
C LYS A 64 9.70 -1.67 1.15
N LEU A 65 9.79 -0.35 1.15
CA LEU A 65 11.08 0.32 1.11
C LEU A 65 11.67 0.16 2.51
N PHE A 66 12.74 -0.64 2.57
CA PHE A 66 13.46 -1.21 3.72
C PHE A 66 12.96 -2.59 4.13
#